data_AF-X0VVI4-F1
#
_entry.id   AF-X0VVI4-F1
#
_cell.length_a   1.000
_cell.length_b   1.000
_cell.length_c   1.000
_cell.angle_alpha   90.00
_cell.angle_beta   90.00
_cell.angle_gamma   90.00
#
_symmetry.space_group_name_H-M   'P 1'
#
loop_
_entity.id
_entity.type
_entity.pdbx_description
1 polymer ?
#
loop_
_entity_poly.entity_id
_entity_poly.type
_entity_poly.pdbx_seq_one_letter_code
_entity_poly.pdbx_strand_id
1 'polypeptide(L)'
;GGMMAFLFCALAMKGVSSGAFDVVNEVRRQFREIKGLMEGKAKPDYVSCVDIATKRALKSMLLPGIIVIIVPLVVGFTLGTEAVAGVLTGALLTGFLMAVMMANSGGAWDNAKKYIEAGHLGGKGSETHKAAVIGDTVGDPFKDTAGPSLNILIKLVGKIAVIFAPLFLLFS
;
A
#
# COMPACT_ATOMS: atom_id res chain seq x y z
N GLY A 1 18.13 6.32 -4.45
CA GLY A 1 16.96 6.67 -5.28
C GLY A 1 16.03 5.47 -5.46
N GLY A 2 16.25 4.66 -6.49
CA GLY A 2 15.28 3.61 -6.91
C GLY A 2 14.89 2.59 -5.83
N MET A 3 15.83 2.16 -4.99
CA MET A 3 15.53 1.24 -3.86
C MET A 3 14.48 1.81 -2.89
N MET A 4 14.38 3.15 -2.73
CA MET A 4 13.36 3.75 -1.85
C MET A 4 11.94 3.42 -2.29
N ALA A 5 11.68 3.34 -3.60
CA ALA A 5 10.37 2.97 -4.11
C ALA A 5 10.00 1.54 -3.68
N PHE A 6 10.93 0.58 -3.86
CA PHE A 6 10.73 -0.80 -3.42
C PHE A 6 10.57 -0.93 -1.91
N LEU A 7 11.41 -0.24 -1.13
CA LEU A 7 11.32 -0.25 0.33
C LEU A 7 9.99 0.34 0.81
N PHE A 8 9.56 1.46 0.25
CA PHE A 8 8.28 2.07 0.57
C PHE A 8 7.12 1.12 0.27
N CYS A 9 7.10 0.52 -0.92
CA CYS A 9 6.08 -0.47 -1.29
C CYS A 9 6.09 -1.66 -0.33
N ALA A 10 7.26 -2.21 0.00
CA ALA A 10 7.36 -3.34 0.91
C ALA A 10 6.79 -3.02 2.30
N LEU A 11 7.08 -1.84 2.84
CA LEU A 11 6.55 -1.40 4.12
C LEU A 11 5.03 -1.16 4.06
N ALA A 12 4.55 -0.51 3.00
CA ALA A 12 3.13 -0.26 2.80
C ALA A 12 2.32 -1.57 2.70
N MET A 13 2.77 -2.51 1.86
CA MET A 13 2.13 -3.81 1.68
C MET A 13 2.20 -4.66 2.96
N LYS A 14 3.32 -4.64 3.68
CA LYS A 14 3.45 -5.31 4.99
C LYS A 14 2.45 -4.74 6.01
N GLY A 15 2.26 -3.43 6.03
CA GLY A 15 1.28 -2.76 6.88
C GLY A 15 -0.15 -3.24 6.60
N VAL A 16 -0.55 -3.25 5.33
CA VAL A 16 -1.86 -3.75 4.90
C VAL A 16 -2.04 -5.23 5.23
N SER A 17 -1.05 -6.06 4.90
CA SER A 17 -1.12 -7.50 5.16
C SER A 17 -1.31 -7.81 6.65
N SER A 18 -0.54 -7.15 7.53
CA SER A 18 -0.70 -7.33 8.98
C SER A 18 -2.08 -6.87 9.47
N GLY A 19 -2.60 -5.74 8.96
CA GLY A 19 -3.93 -5.27 9.33
C GLY A 19 -5.05 -6.19 8.83
N ALA A 20 -4.92 -6.73 7.63
CA ALA A 20 -5.86 -7.66 7.05
C ALA A 20 -5.97 -8.96 7.89
N PHE A 21 -4.85 -9.51 8.35
CA PHE A 21 -4.87 -10.68 9.24
C PHE A 21 -5.60 -10.42 10.55
N ASP A 22 -5.42 -9.24 11.16
CA ASP A 22 -6.14 -8.87 12.39
C ASP A 22 -7.65 -8.76 12.15
N VAL A 23 -8.06 -8.15 11.04
CA VAL A 23 -9.48 -8.06 10.66
C VAL A 23 -10.07 -9.45 10.40
N VAL A 24 -9.34 -10.34 9.71
CA VAL A 24 -9.79 -11.72 9.47
C VAL A 24 -9.97 -12.47 10.79
N ASN A 25 -9.04 -12.33 11.73
CA ASN A 25 -9.14 -12.97 13.03
C ASN A 25 -10.33 -12.43 13.84
N GLU A 26 -10.59 -11.13 13.78
CA GLU A 26 -11.76 -10.52 14.44
C GLU A 26 -13.07 -10.98 13.82
N VAL A 27 -13.17 -11.01 12.49
CA VAL A 27 -14.36 -11.53 11.80
C VAL A 27 -14.61 -13.00 12.15
N ARG A 28 -13.56 -13.83 12.20
CA ARG A 28 -13.66 -15.23 12.64
C ARG A 28 -14.12 -15.36 14.09
N ARG A 29 -13.63 -14.49 14.97
CA ARG A 29 -14.05 -14.42 16.37
C ARG A 29 -15.54 -14.09 16.47
N GLN A 30 -16.02 -13.08 15.74
CA GLN A 30 -17.42 -12.69 15.72
C GLN A 30 -18.33 -13.82 15.22
N PHE A 31 -17.96 -14.51 14.13
CA PHE A 31 -18.74 -15.66 13.65
C PHE A 31 -18.79 -16.83 14.65
N ARG A 32 -17.75 -17.02 15.46
CA ARG A 32 -17.71 -18.09 16.47
C ARG A 32 -18.46 -17.74 17.76
N GLU A 33 -18.41 -16.48 18.19
CA GLU A 33 -18.86 -16.06 19.53
C GLU A 33 -20.25 -15.40 19.52
N ILE A 34 -20.64 -14.72 18.43
CA ILE A 34 -21.94 -14.06 18.32
C ILE A 34 -22.98 -15.07 17.80
N LYS A 35 -23.80 -15.60 18.73
CA LYS A 35 -24.90 -16.51 18.40
C LYS A 35 -25.92 -15.83 17.47
N GLY A 36 -26.33 -16.51 16.41
CA GLY A 36 -27.30 -15.97 15.45
C GLY A 36 -26.68 -15.16 14.31
N LEU A 37 -25.36 -14.94 14.28
CA LEU A 37 -24.72 -14.11 13.27
C LEU A 37 -24.66 -14.79 11.89
N MET A 38 -24.29 -16.07 11.85
CA MET A 38 -24.28 -16.86 10.61
C MET A 38 -25.69 -17.05 10.04
N GLU A 39 -26.69 -17.13 10.92
CA GLU A 39 -28.10 -17.25 10.57
C GLU A 39 -28.75 -15.91 10.21
N GLY A 40 -28.00 -14.79 10.27
CA GLY A 40 -28.49 -13.45 9.95
C GLY A 40 -29.48 -12.86 10.98
N LYS A 41 -29.55 -13.44 12.18
CA LYS A 41 -30.46 -13.04 13.27
C LYS A 41 -29.82 -12.07 14.27
N ALA A 42 -28.50 -11.98 14.28
CA ALA A 42 -27.73 -11.05 15.12
C ALA A 42 -26.99 -10.02 14.27
N LYS A 43 -26.75 -8.83 14.84
CA LYS A 43 -25.94 -7.79 14.19
C LYS A 43 -24.45 -8.01 14.49
N PRO A 44 -23.57 -7.92 13.49
CA PRO A 44 -22.13 -7.95 13.71
C PRO A 44 -21.63 -6.67 14.41
N ASP A 45 -20.47 -6.77 15.04
CA ASP A 45 -19.78 -5.62 15.61
C ASP A 45 -18.87 -4.98 14.56
N TYR A 46 -19.40 -3.97 13.89
CA TYR A 46 -18.65 -3.20 12.90
C TYR A 46 -17.57 -2.31 13.52
N VAL A 47 -17.77 -1.85 14.77
CA VAL A 47 -16.89 -0.87 15.41
C VAL A 47 -15.51 -1.47 15.66
N SER A 48 -15.46 -2.72 16.12
CA SER A 48 -14.20 -3.42 16.33
C SER A 48 -13.37 -3.57 15.06
N CYS A 49 -13.98 -3.94 13.93
CA CYS A 49 -13.28 -4.04 12.65
C CYS A 49 -12.74 -2.69 12.16
N VAL A 50 -13.53 -1.62 12.32
CA VAL A 50 -13.11 -0.25 11.97
C VAL A 50 -11.94 0.19 12.84
N ASP A 51 -12.01 -0.01 14.16
CA ASP A 51 -10.96 0.39 15.09
C ASP A 51 -9.62 -0.31 14.80
N ILE A 52 -9.65 -1.62 14.49
CA ILE A 52 -8.47 -2.39 14.07
C ILE A 52 -7.86 -1.78 12.81
N ALA A 53 -8.68 -1.58 11.77
CA ALA A 53 -8.22 -1.03 10.49
C ALA A 53 -7.61 0.37 10.67
N THR A 54 -8.26 1.25 11.44
CA THR A 54 -7.78 2.61 11.71
C THR A 54 -6.45 2.61 12.47
N LYS A 55 -6.34 1.88 13.58
CA LYS A 55 -5.12 1.84 14.39
C LYS A 55 -3.94 1.27 13.60
N ARG A 56 -4.18 0.21 12.82
CA ARG A 56 -3.12 -0.42 12.00
C ARG A 56 -2.70 0.46 10.84
N ALA A 57 -3.62 1.13 10.16
CA ALA A 57 -3.29 2.07 9.10
C ALA A 57 -2.39 3.20 9.62
N LEU A 58 -2.78 3.86 10.72
CA LEU A 58 -2.01 4.96 11.31
C LEU A 58 -0.60 4.51 11.74
N LYS A 59 -0.49 3.36 12.41
CA LYS A 59 0.80 2.84 12.87
C LYS A 59 1.71 2.45 11.72
N SER A 60 1.16 1.86 10.66
CA SER A 60 1.95 1.35 9.53
C SER A 60 2.44 2.44 8.60
N MET A 61 1.75 3.60 8.55
CA MET A 61 2.13 4.75 7.71
C MET A 61 3.28 5.58 8.28
N LEU A 62 3.53 5.51 9.60
CA LEU A 62 4.52 6.34 10.27
C LEU A 62 5.95 6.09 9.75
N LEU A 63 6.36 4.82 9.66
CA LEU A 63 7.72 4.46 9.24
C LEU A 63 8.01 4.85 7.77
N PRO A 64 7.16 4.50 6.78
CA PRO A 64 7.34 4.98 5.41
C PRO A 64 7.40 6.51 5.31
N GLY A 65 6.54 7.22 6.05
CA GLY A 65 6.53 8.68 6.05
C GLY A 65 7.84 9.29 6.56
N ILE A 66 8.39 8.75 7.65
CA ILE A 66 9.66 9.20 8.22
C ILE A 66 10.82 8.97 7.24
N ILE A 67 10.89 7.80 6.61
CA ILE A 67 11.97 7.46 5.67
C ILE A 67 11.99 8.44 4.49
N VAL A 68 10.81 8.77 3.95
CA VAL A 68 10.66 9.69 2.80
C VAL A 68 11.17 11.09 3.13
N ILE A 69 11.07 11.53 4.39
CA ILE A 69 11.55 12.84 4.84
C ILE A 69 13.04 12.81 5.17
N ILE A 70 13.49 11.81 5.94
CA ILE A 70 14.85 11.77 6.47
C ILE A 70 15.89 11.50 5.38
N VAL A 71 15.61 10.61 4.42
CA VAL A 71 16.59 10.21 3.40
C VAL A 71 17.12 11.40 2.58
N PRO A 72 16.29 12.27 1.96
CA PRO A 72 16.80 13.41 1.21
C PRO A 72 17.58 14.40 2.10
N LEU A 73 17.22 14.57 3.37
CA LEU A 73 17.95 15.42 4.30
C LEU A 73 19.33 14.86 4.61
N VAL A 74 19.41 13.58 5.00
CA VAL A 74 20.69 12.91 5.30
C VAL A 74 21.59 12.92 4.08
N VAL A 75 21.07 12.57 2.90
CA VAL A 75 21.86 12.59 1.66
C VAL A 75 22.31 14.01 1.33
N GLY A 76 21.44 15.01 1.46
CA GLY A 76 21.78 16.40 1.17
C GLY A 76 22.88 16.97 2.07
N PHE A 77 22.83 16.69 3.38
CA PHE A 77 23.84 17.18 4.32
C PHE A 77 25.15 16.38 4.33
N THR A 78 25.18 15.16 3.78
CA THR A 78 26.38 14.31 3.83
C THR A 78 27.07 14.13 2.47
N LEU A 79 26.30 14.05 1.39
CA LEU A 79 26.80 13.76 0.04
C LEU A 79 26.55 14.91 -0.95
N GLY A 80 25.91 15.99 -0.48
CA GLY A 80 25.67 17.19 -1.27
C GLY A 80 24.50 17.10 -2.25
N THR A 81 24.31 18.17 -3.01
CA THR A 81 23.16 18.38 -3.91
C THR A 81 23.14 17.43 -5.11
N GLU A 82 24.30 17.08 -5.66
CA GLU A 82 24.41 16.13 -6.77
C GLU A 82 23.88 14.73 -6.39
N ALA A 83 24.20 14.28 -5.18
CA ALA A 83 23.68 13.01 -4.66
C ALA A 83 22.16 13.05 -4.45
N VAL A 84 21.62 14.18 -3.98
CA VAL A 84 20.18 14.39 -3.87
C VAL A 84 19.51 14.33 -5.24
N ALA A 85 20.10 14.94 -6.27
CA ALA A 85 19.61 14.86 -7.64
C ALA A 85 19.58 13.40 -8.14
N GLY A 86 20.62 12.60 -7.86
CA GLY A 86 20.63 11.16 -8.15
C GLY A 86 19.55 10.38 -7.39
N VAL A 87 19.29 10.73 -6.13
CA VAL A 87 18.20 10.14 -5.33
C VAL A 87 16.83 10.45 -5.94
N LEU A 88 16.60 11.69 -6.36
CA LEU A 88 15.35 12.14 -6.99
C LEU A 88 15.12 11.43 -8.32
N THR A 89 16.11 11.43 -9.21
CA THR A 89 16.01 10.78 -10.52
C THR A 89 15.75 9.29 -10.38
N GLY A 90 16.49 8.60 -9.49
CA GLY A 90 16.28 7.18 -9.23
C GLY A 90 14.90 6.89 -8.63
N ALA A 91 14.43 7.71 -7.69
CA ALA A 91 13.10 7.54 -7.08
C ALA A 91 11.98 7.78 -8.10
N LEU A 92 12.14 8.76 -8.99
CA LEU A 92 11.20 9.07 -10.06
C LEU A 92 11.08 7.90 -11.06
N LEU A 93 12.21 7.46 -11.63
CA LEU A 93 12.21 6.41 -12.66
C LEU A 93 11.63 5.11 -12.13
N THR A 94 12.17 4.63 -11.00
CA THR A 94 11.71 3.37 -10.42
C THR A 94 10.30 3.49 -9.85
N GLY A 95 10.00 4.59 -9.15
CA GLY A 95 8.69 4.81 -8.53
C GLY A 95 7.58 4.91 -9.57
N PHE A 96 7.81 5.58 -10.70
CA PHE A 96 6.81 5.66 -11.78
C PHE A 96 6.51 4.28 -12.38
N LEU A 97 7.56 3.52 -12.75
CA LEU A 97 7.39 2.18 -13.31
C LEU A 97 6.66 1.24 -12.35
N MET A 98 7.02 1.28 -11.06
CA MET A 98 6.35 0.51 -10.02
C MET A 98 4.90 0.93 -9.81
N ALA A 99 4.61 2.23 -9.81
CA ALA A 99 3.25 2.74 -9.64
C ALA A 99 2.32 2.25 -10.76
N VAL A 100 2.78 2.35 -12.01
CA VAL A 100 2.03 1.89 -13.19
C VAL A 100 1.84 0.38 -13.16
N MET A 101 2.89 -0.39 -12.88
CA MET A 101 2.82 -1.85 -12.77
C MET A 101 1.80 -2.26 -11.70
N MET A 102 1.90 -1.71 -10.49
CA MET A 102 1.02 -2.08 -9.38
C MET A 102 -0.45 -1.71 -9.64
N ALA A 103 -0.71 -0.51 -10.16
CA ALA A 103 -2.07 -0.09 -10.49
C ALA A 103 -2.69 -0.97 -11.59
N ASN A 104 -1.96 -1.24 -12.66
CA ASN A 104 -2.46 -2.03 -13.78
C ASN A 104 -2.63 -3.51 -13.42
N SER A 105 -1.66 -4.11 -12.73
CA SER A 105 -1.76 -5.51 -12.30
C SER A 105 -2.92 -5.73 -11.33
N GLY A 106 -3.08 -4.86 -10.32
CA GLY A 106 -4.21 -4.97 -9.40
C GLY A 106 -5.56 -4.72 -10.08
N GLY A 107 -5.65 -3.72 -10.96
CA GLY A 107 -6.86 -3.48 -11.74
C GLY A 107 -7.21 -4.64 -12.69
N ALA A 108 -6.22 -5.29 -13.28
CA ALA A 108 -6.42 -6.46 -14.12
C ALA A 108 -6.97 -7.65 -13.33
N TRP A 109 -6.45 -7.91 -12.11
CA TRP A 109 -6.97 -8.98 -11.26
C TRP A 109 -8.42 -8.73 -10.79
N ASP A 110 -8.76 -7.50 -10.40
CA ASP A 110 -10.15 -7.14 -10.03
C ASP A 110 -11.10 -7.31 -11.21
N ASN A 111 -10.71 -6.83 -12.40
CA ASN A 111 -11.52 -6.95 -13.60
C ASN A 111 -11.66 -8.41 -14.06
N ALA A 112 -10.61 -9.23 -13.94
CA ALA A 112 -10.69 -10.65 -14.23
C ALA A 112 -11.68 -11.36 -13.28
N LYS A 113 -11.64 -11.05 -11.98
CA LYS A 113 -12.62 -11.54 -11.00
C LYS A 113 -14.05 -11.14 -11.40
N LYS A 114 -14.29 -9.85 -11.69
CA LYS A 114 -15.62 -9.36 -12.12
C LYS A 114 -16.11 -10.04 -13.41
N TYR A 115 -15.22 -10.29 -14.36
CA TYR A 115 -15.55 -10.98 -15.60
C TYR A 115 -16.05 -12.42 -15.35
N ILE A 116 -15.39 -13.14 -14.43
CA ILE A 116 -15.81 -14.48 -14.00
C ILE A 116 -17.13 -14.42 -13.22
N GLU A 117 -17.30 -13.42 -12.34
CA GLU A 117 -18.54 -13.19 -11.59
C GLU A 117 -19.75 -12.91 -12.50
N ALA A 118 -19.51 -12.37 -13.70
CA ALA A 118 -20.53 -12.16 -14.72
C ALA A 118 -20.88 -13.44 -15.51
N GLY A 119 -20.28 -14.59 -15.19
CA GLY A 119 -20.69 -15.91 -15.70
C GLY A 119 -19.85 -16.46 -16.86
N HIS A 120 -18.86 -15.72 -17.36
CA HIS A 120 -18.10 -16.10 -18.55
C HIS A 120 -17.18 -17.32 -18.36
N LEU A 121 -16.86 -17.68 -17.12
CA LEU A 121 -15.91 -18.77 -16.79
C LEU A 121 -16.37 -19.56 -15.55
N GLY A 122 -17.62 -20.01 -15.55
CA GLY A 122 -18.20 -20.85 -14.49
C GLY A 122 -18.88 -20.09 -13.34
N GLY A 123 -18.80 -18.76 -13.31
CA GLY A 123 -19.57 -17.94 -12.38
C GLY A 123 -19.08 -17.99 -10.93
N LYS A 124 -19.84 -17.33 -10.03
CA LYS A 124 -19.54 -17.25 -8.60
C LYS A 124 -19.53 -18.63 -7.94
N GLY A 125 -18.53 -18.87 -7.09
CA GLY A 125 -18.38 -20.11 -6.33
C GLY A 125 -17.61 -21.22 -7.07
N SER A 126 -17.31 -21.05 -8.37
CA SER A 126 -16.43 -21.94 -9.12
C SER A 126 -14.98 -21.88 -8.61
N GLU A 127 -14.17 -22.91 -8.89
CA GLU A 127 -12.74 -22.89 -8.56
C GLU A 127 -12.00 -21.75 -9.27
N THR A 128 -12.39 -21.43 -10.51
CA THR A 128 -11.88 -20.27 -11.24
C THR A 128 -12.19 -18.96 -10.53
N HIS A 129 -13.40 -18.81 -9.98
CA HIS A 129 -13.78 -17.63 -9.19
C HIS A 129 -12.95 -17.52 -7.92
N LYS A 130 -12.77 -18.62 -7.17
CA LYS A 130 -11.92 -18.62 -5.97
C LYS A 130 -10.47 -18.24 -6.29
N ALA A 131 -9.90 -18.76 -7.38
CA ALA A 131 -8.56 -18.39 -7.82
C ALA A 131 -8.45 -16.90 -8.17
N ALA A 132 -9.46 -16.34 -8.84
CA ALA A 132 -9.50 -14.92 -9.17
C ALA A 132 -9.68 -14.02 -7.93
N VAL A 133 -10.44 -14.47 -6.93
CA VAL A 133 -10.54 -13.79 -5.63
C VAL A 133 -9.19 -13.72 -4.92
N ILE A 134 -8.39 -14.80 -4.97
CA ILE A 134 -7.01 -14.78 -4.42
C ILE A 134 -6.16 -13.75 -5.17
N GLY A 135 -6.22 -13.73 -6.50
CA GLY A 135 -5.49 -12.76 -7.32
C GLY A 135 -5.86 -11.30 -7.00
N ASP A 136 -7.16 -11.02 -6.86
CA ASP A 136 -7.65 -9.69 -6.47
C ASP A 136 -7.19 -9.30 -5.06
N THR A 137 -7.23 -10.23 -4.11
CA THR A 137 -6.75 -9.99 -2.73
C THR A 137 -5.25 -9.68 -2.68
N VAL A 138 -4.45 -10.27 -3.58
CA VAL A 138 -3.03 -9.90 -3.77
C VAL A 138 -2.90 -8.53 -4.45
N GLY A 139 -3.81 -8.20 -5.36
CA GLY A 139 -3.87 -6.94 -6.09
C GLY A 139 -4.35 -5.74 -5.29
N ASP A 140 -5.15 -5.92 -4.24
CA ASP A 140 -5.68 -4.85 -3.38
C ASP A 140 -4.57 -3.96 -2.78
N PRO A 141 -3.54 -4.49 -2.08
CA PRO A 141 -2.47 -3.65 -1.58
C PRO A 141 -1.63 -3.02 -2.70
N PHE A 142 -1.60 -3.60 -3.89
CA PHE A 142 -0.91 -3.03 -5.05
C PHE A 142 -1.65 -1.80 -5.57
N LYS A 143 -2.94 -1.93 -5.92
CA LYS A 143 -3.71 -0.89 -6.60
C LYS A 143 -4.26 0.19 -5.66
N ASP A 144 -4.55 -0.14 -4.40
CA ASP A 144 -5.24 0.78 -3.48
C ASP A 144 -4.31 1.37 -2.42
N THR A 145 -3.12 0.81 -2.22
CA THR A 145 -2.16 1.31 -1.22
C THR A 145 -0.83 1.70 -1.83
N ALA A 146 -0.04 0.74 -2.30
CA ALA A 146 1.36 0.98 -2.66
C ALA A 146 1.48 1.78 -3.97
N GLY A 147 0.76 1.39 -5.02
CA GLY A 147 0.82 2.01 -6.34
C GLY A 147 0.48 3.50 -6.32
N PRO A 148 -0.71 3.92 -5.84
CA PRO A 148 -1.08 5.34 -5.75
C PRO A 148 -0.14 6.14 -4.84
N SER A 149 0.34 5.54 -3.74
CA SER A 149 1.19 6.23 -2.77
C SER A 149 2.60 6.55 -3.30
N LEU A 150 3.10 5.79 -4.28
CA LEU A 150 4.38 6.09 -4.93
C LEU A 150 4.38 7.46 -5.61
N ASN A 151 3.25 7.89 -6.17
CA ASN A 151 3.14 9.23 -6.77
C ASN A 151 3.30 10.34 -5.73
N ILE A 152 2.80 10.11 -4.52
CA ILE A 152 2.96 11.04 -3.39
C ILE A 152 4.40 11.03 -2.92
N LEU A 153 5.02 9.86 -2.79
CA LEU A 153 6.44 9.72 -2.43
C LEU A 153 7.33 10.55 -3.35
N ILE A 154 7.20 10.38 -4.67
CA ILE A 154 8.04 11.09 -5.66
C ILE A 154 7.90 12.61 -5.49
N LYS A 155 6.66 13.10 -5.38
CA LYS A 155 6.40 14.53 -5.22
C LYS A 155 6.91 15.07 -3.88
N LEU A 156 6.79 14.29 -2.81
CA LEU A 156 7.19 14.71 -1.47
C LEU A 156 8.71 14.79 -1.33
N VAL A 157 9.45 13.77 -1.78
CA VAL A 157 10.93 13.80 -1.79
C VAL A 157 11.41 14.99 -2.62
N GLY A 158 10.80 15.23 -3.78
CA GLY A 158 11.11 16.38 -4.63
C GLY A 158 10.90 17.72 -3.93
N LYS A 159 9.75 17.92 -3.29
CA LYS A 159 9.48 19.16 -2.54
C LYS A 159 10.47 19.37 -1.39
N ILE A 160 10.77 18.32 -0.62
CA ILE A 160 11.73 18.41 0.50
C ILE A 160 13.12 18.78 -0.03
N ALA A 161 13.58 18.12 -1.09
CA ALA A 161 14.87 18.43 -1.68
C ALA A 161 14.97 19.90 -2.14
N VAL A 162 13.93 20.43 -2.78
CA VAL A 162 13.90 21.83 -3.23
C VAL A 162 13.85 22.82 -2.07
N ILE A 163 13.02 22.57 -1.04
CA ILE A 163 12.91 23.44 0.13
C ILE A 163 14.23 23.54 0.88
N PHE A 164 14.95 22.43 1.01
CA PHE A 164 16.22 22.37 1.74
C PHE A 164 17.45 22.60 0.85
N ALA A 165 17.28 22.78 -0.46
CA ALA A 165 18.40 23.00 -1.39
C ALA A 165 19.33 24.17 -0.99
N PRO A 166 18.82 25.35 -0.54
CA PRO A 166 19.70 26.42 -0.06
C PRO A 166 20.55 26.00 1.14
N LEU A 167 19.98 25.18 2.04
CA LEU A 167 20.72 24.67 3.21
C LEU A 167 21.77 23.64 2.79
N PHE A 168 21.46 22.76 1.85
CA PHE A 168 22.44 21.81 1.33
C PHE A 168 23.64 22.52 0.72
N LEU A 169 23.43 23.58 -0.06
CA LEU A 169 24.50 24.37 -0.68
C LEU A 169 25.36 25.14 0.34
N LEU A 170 24.80 25.51 1.49
CA LEU A 170 25.52 26.23 2.55
C LEU A 170 26.37 25.31 3.44
N PHE A 171 25.97 24.04 3.55
CA PHE A 171 26.57 23.08 4.49
C PHE A 171 27.25 21.87 3.80
N SER A 172 27.28 21.80 2.46
CA SER A 172 28.01 20.77 1.70
C SER A 172 29.39 21.22 1.26
#